data_AF-E7GNY3-F1
#
_entry.id   AF-E7GNY3-F1
#
_cell.length_a   1.000
_cell.length_b   1.000
_cell.length_c   1.000
_cell.angle_alpha   90.00
_cell.angle_beta   90.00
_cell.angle_gamma   90.00
#
_symmetry.space_group_name_H-M   'P 1'
#
loop_
_entity.id
_entity.type
_entity.pdbx_description
1 polymer ?
#
loop_
_entity_poly.entity_id
_entity_poly.type
_entity_poly.pdbx_seq_one_letter_code
_entity_poly.pdbx_strand_id
1 'polypeptide(L)'
;MEQIKKNQIGNLQDCWSILYIKMARALYDAVPVEGEAAVREAVRLFGRDRGERLQKRHLECGLKLNLENLFTYYDLPGDPRFRRRKIRLNPQERLSDTLVCPIAQLWKDAGERELGRLYCEEFHHAMFGSYAKKAQINLAKTLTQVNDDYCCFAVYLRPANMDEKERREAFAEFDPEYRLPEDFTYDEGTHRDGFNMLCIRLGYYLVRQAVERLGDRGRQAAVRGLNETAESYAGFLVRRSHEMGGRPDEEFIKENCPLSLKMRDDRIWEEYGTEAAAELFEKEFYNRFADLMTPVE
;
A
#
# COMPACT_ATOMS: atom_id res chain seq x y z
N MET A 1 22.10 -15.77 0.27
CA MET A 1 21.13 -15.25 -0.71
C MET A 1 19.73 -15.05 -0.11
N GLU A 2 19.16 -16.03 0.61
CA GLU A 2 17.79 -15.89 1.16
C GLU A 2 17.64 -14.71 2.16
N GLN A 3 18.61 -14.50 3.06
CA GLN A 3 18.55 -13.39 4.02
C GLN A 3 18.68 -12.01 3.35
N ILE A 4 19.51 -11.88 2.32
CA ILE A 4 19.66 -10.63 1.56
C ILE A 4 18.32 -10.26 0.91
N LYS A 5 17.66 -11.24 0.27
CA LYS A 5 16.35 -11.03 -0.35
C LYS A 5 15.28 -10.64 0.68
N LYS A 6 15.26 -11.27 1.86
CA LYS A 6 14.37 -10.87 2.97
C LYS A 6 14.61 -9.43 3.41
N ASN A 7 15.88 -9.01 3.49
CA ASN A 7 16.24 -7.63 3.84
C ASN A 7 15.81 -6.63 2.76
N GLN A 8 16.01 -6.96 1.47
CA GLN A 8 15.57 -6.13 0.34
C GLN A 8 14.06 -5.92 0.36
N ILE A 9 13.29 -7.00 0.51
CA ILE A 9 11.82 -6.93 0.63
C ILE A 9 11.42 -6.05 1.82
N GLY A 10 12.09 -6.23 2.96
CA GLY A 10 11.85 -5.41 4.14
C GLY A 10 12.11 -3.92 3.89
N ASN A 11 13.20 -3.58 3.20
CA ASN A 11 13.56 -2.21 2.87
C ASN A 11 12.51 -1.55 1.95
N LEU A 12 11.98 -2.28 0.96
CA LEU A 12 10.91 -1.80 0.08
C LEU A 12 9.64 -1.44 0.87
N GLN A 13 9.22 -2.30 1.79
CA GLN A 13 8.05 -2.05 2.64
C GLN A 13 8.28 -0.90 3.64
N ASP A 14 9.48 -0.81 4.19
CA ASP A 14 9.82 0.23 5.18
C ASP A 14 9.85 1.61 4.51
N CYS A 15 10.37 1.71 3.28
CA CYS A 15 10.23 2.92 2.46
C CYS A 15 8.76 3.31 2.29
N TRP A 16 7.89 2.39 1.86
CA TRP A 16 6.45 2.67 1.75
C TRP A 16 5.83 3.17 3.07
N SER A 17 6.24 2.57 4.20
CA SER A 17 5.76 2.95 5.54
C SER A 17 6.24 4.35 5.95
N ILE A 18 7.47 4.72 5.58
CA ILE A 18 8.07 6.05 5.79
C ILE A 18 7.33 7.10 4.96
N LEU A 19 7.08 6.84 3.66
CA LEU A 19 6.36 7.78 2.79
C LEU A 19 4.99 8.11 3.36
N TYR A 20 4.21 7.09 3.73
CA TYR A 20 2.90 7.31 4.31
C TYR A 20 2.98 8.20 5.55
N ILE A 21 3.88 7.89 6.50
CA ILE A 21 3.88 8.56 7.79
C ILE A 21 4.40 9.99 7.70
N LYS A 22 5.40 10.26 6.84
CA LYS A 22 5.92 11.60 6.58
C LYS A 22 4.89 12.50 5.95
N MET A 23 4.18 11.99 4.93
CA MET A 23 3.09 12.74 4.30
C MET A 23 1.92 12.97 5.28
N ALA A 24 1.50 11.95 6.03
CA ALA A 24 0.41 12.06 6.99
C ALA A 24 0.72 13.07 8.11
N ARG A 25 1.94 13.02 8.68
CA ARG A 25 2.43 13.97 9.68
C ARG A 25 2.45 15.38 9.13
N ALA A 26 2.97 15.57 7.91
CA ALA A 26 3.07 16.88 7.31
C ALA A 26 1.69 17.56 7.15
N LEU A 27 0.69 16.79 6.71
CA LEU A 27 -0.69 17.26 6.55
C LEU A 27 -1.37 17.54 7.89
N TYR A 28 -1.21 16.64 8.86
CA TYR A 28 -1.75 16.81 10.20
C TYR A 28 -1.20 18.09 10.87
N ASP A 29 0.11 18.28 10.90
CA ASP A 29 0.69 19.46 11.56
C ASP A 29 0.31 20.78 10.86
N ALA A 30 0.07 20.73 9.54
CA ALA A 30 -0.31 21.92 8.79
C ALA A 30 -1.73 22.36 9.09
N VAL A 31 -2.69 21.42 9.16
CA VAL A 31 -4.10 21.70 9.49
C VAL A 31 -4.68 20.47 10.21
N PRO A 32 -4.66 20.35 11.55
CA PRO A 32 -4.89 19.06 12.22
C PRO A 32 -6.18 18.32 11.86
N VAL A 33 -7.34 18.99 11.94
CA VAL A 33 -8.65 18.34 11.72
C VAL A 33 -8.85 18.04 10.23
N GLU A 34 -8.66 19.05 9.38
CA GLU A 34 -8.85 18.94 7.94
C GLU A 34 -7.76 18.10 7.26
N GLY A 35 -6.54 18.14 7.80
CA GLY A 35 -5.38 17.35 7.39
C GLY A 35 -5.55 15.88 7.72
N GLU A 36 -6.02 15.54 8.93
CA GLU A 36 -6.43 14.16 9.23
C GLU A 36 -7.52 13.68 8.27
N ALA A 37 -8.55 14.50 8.02
CA ALA A 37 -9.63 14.17 7.09
C ALA A 37 -9.12 13.96 5.65
N ALA A 38 -8.16 14.78 5.20
CA ALA A 38 -7.51 14.63 3.90
C ALA A 38 -6.68 13.35 3.81
N VAL A 39 -5.93 12.98 4.87
CA VAL A 39 -5.18 11.72 4.94
C VAL A 39 -6.12 10.53 4.87
N ARG A 40 -7.20 10.51 5.67
CA ARG A 40 -8.19 9.44 5.65
C ARG A 40 -8.81 9.28 4.26
N GLU A 41 -9.19 10.37 3.61
CA GLU A 41 -9.76 10.30 2.28
C GLU A 41 -8.76 9.84 1.22
N ALA A 42 -7.50 10.28 1.29
CA ALA A 42 -6.45 9.80 0.40
C ALA A 42 -6.26 8.28 0.54
N VAL A 43 -6.26 7.75 1.76
CA VAL A 43 -6.18 6.31 2.02
C VAL A 43 -7.40 5.57 1.46
N ARG A 44 -8.61 6.12 1.59
CA ARG A 44 -9.82 5.52 0.99
C ARG A 44 -9.76 5.51 -0.54
N LEU A 45 -9.34 6.62 -1.16
CA LEU A 45 -9.17 6.71 -2.62
C LEU A 45 -8.15 5.69 -3.12
N PHE A 46 -7.01 5.59 -2.44
CA PHE A 46 -5.99 4.59 -2.70
C PHE A 46 -6.51 3.16 -2.56
N GLY A 47 -7.26 2.88 -1.48
CA GLY A 47 -7.88 1.59 -1.27
C GLY A 47 -8.86 1.22 -2.38
N ARG A 48 -9.75 2.15 -2.76
CA ARG A 48 -10.73 1.96 -3.85
C ARG A 48 -10.04 1.68 -5.19
N ASP A 49 -9.07 2.51 -5.56
CA ASP A 49 -8.29 2.35 -6.80
C ASP A 49 -7.66 0.95 -6.89
N ARG A 50 -7.06 0.48 -5.79
CA ARG A 50 -6.48 -0.86 -5.74
C ARG A 50 -7.51 -1.98 -5.83
N GLY A 51 -8.60 -1.89 -5.08
CA GLY A 51 -9.62 -2.94 -5.07
C GLY A 51 -10.34 -3.05 -6.42
N GLU A 52 -10.63 -1.92 -7.08
CA GLU A 52 -11.23 -1.89 -8.42
C GLU A 52 -10.29 -2.46 -9.49
N ARG A 53 -9.00 -2.15 -9.42
CA ARG A 53 -8.00 -2.71 -10.36
C ARG A 53 -7.80 -4.20 -10.17
N LEU A 54 -7.72 -4.67 -8.93
CA LEU A 54 -7.61 -6.10 -8.65
C LEU A 54 -8.88 -6.84 -9.07
N GLN A 55 -10.05 -6.24 -8.87
CA GLN A 55 -11.33 -6.78 -9.36
C GLN A 55 -11.31 -6.91 -10.88
N LYS A 56 -10.94 -5.85 -11.60
CA LYS A 56 -10.84 -5.87 -13.06
C LYS A 56 -9.86 -6.94 -13.54
N ARG A 57 -8.67 -7.01 -12.94
CA ARG A 57 -7.66 -8.02 -13.26
C ARG A 57 -8.19 -9.44 -13.05
N HIS A 58 -8.88 -9.69 -11.95
CA HIS A 58 -9.44 -11.01 -11.67
C HIS A 58 -10.52 -11.40 -12.69
N LEU A 59 -11.39 -10.47 -13.07
CA LEU A 59 -12.36 -10.71 -14.14
C LEU A 59 -11.67 -11.03 -15.48
N GLU A 60 -10.60 -10.32 -15.84
CA GLU A 60 -9.81 -10.57 -17.06
C GLU A 60 -9.11 -11.93 -17.02
N CYS A 61 -8.68 -12.39 -15.85
CA CYS A 61 -8.14 -13.71 -15.61
C CYS A 61 -9.22 -14.82 -15.52
N GLY A 62 -10.50 -14.48 -15.65
CA GLY A 62 -11.62 -15.40 -15.48
C GLY A 62 -11.85 -15.83 -14.02
N LEU A 63 -11.20 -15.22 -13.03
CA LEU A 63 -11.39 -15.55 -11.62
C LEU A 63 -12.73 -15.03 -11.10
N LYS A 64 -13.33 -15.80 -10.19
CA LYS A 64 -14.51 -15.38 -9.43
C LYS A 64 -14.19 -14.28 -8.41
N LEU A 65 -15.11 -13.34 -8.21
CA LEU A 65 -14.92 -12.19 -7.31
C LEU A 65 -15.26 -12.52 -5.84
N ASN A 66 -14.62 -13.55 -5.31
CA ASN A 66 -14.80 -14.00 -3.93
C ASN A 66 -13.56 -13.74 -3.04
N LEU A 67 -13.70 -14.05 -1.76
CA LEU A 67 -12.66 -13.80 -0.76
C LEU A 67 -11.48 -14.77 -0.88
N GLU A 68 -11.71 -16.01 -1.31
CA GLU A 68 -10.62 -16.95 -1.57
C GLU A 68 -9.67 -16.41 -2.64
N ASN A 69 -10.22 -15.97 -3.78
CA ASN A 69 -9.43 -15.39 -4.85
C ASN A 69 -8.77 -14.07 -4.44
N LEU A 70 -9.49 -13.18 -3.74
CA LEU A 70 -8.93 -11.92 -3.22
C LEU A 70 -7.68 -12.13 -2.37
N PHE A 71 -7.67 -13.14 -1.51
CA PHE A 71 -6.56 -13.38 -0.56
C PHE A 71 -5.55 -14.44 -1.04
N THR A 72 -5.77 -15.04 -2.21
CA THR A 72 -4.87 -16.02 -2.84
C THR A 72 -4.09 -15.39 -4.00
N TYR A 73 -4.78 -14.63 -4.86
CA TYR A 73 -4.19 -13.98 -6.03
C TYR A 73 -4.13 -12.47 -5.76
N TYR A 74 -3.03 -12.00 -5.17
CA TYR A 74 -2.91 -10.59 -4.76
C TYR A 74 -2.12 -9.75 -5.77
N ASP A 75 -2.11 -8.44 -5.64
CA ASP A 75 -1.37 -7.51 -6.51
C ASP A 75 0.05 -7.17 -5.99
N LEU A 76 0.49 -7.82 -4.91
CA LEU A 76 1.91 -7.87 -4.54
C LEU A 76 2.26 -9.14 -3.75
N PRO A 77 3.50 -9.65 -3.90
CA PRO A 77 4.03 -10.70 -3.04
C PRO A 77 4.18 -10.23 -1.59
N GLY A 78 4.05 -11.15 -0.62
CA GLY A 78 4.09 -10.81 0.81
C GLY A 78 5.48 -10.45 1.35
N ASP A 79 5.53 -9.56 2.37
CA ASP A 79 6.72 -9.34 3.20
C ASP A 79 6.87 -10.50 4.22
N PRO A 80 8.03 -11.18 4.26
CA PRO A 80 8.27 -12.36 5.10
C PRO A 80 8.31 -12.07 6.60
N ARG A 81 8.39 -10.80 7.03
CA ARG A 81 8.37 -10.39 8.44
C ARG A 81 6.98 -10.45 9.06
N PHE A 82 5.92 -10.47 8.24
CA PHE A 82 4.57 -10.66 8.75
C PHE A 82 4.41 -12.06 9.36
N ARG A 83 3.81 -12.12 10.55
CA ARG A 83 3.33 -13.37 11.13
C ARG A 83 1.83 -13.34 11.27
N ARG A 84 1.15 -14.32 10.68
CA ARG A 84 -0.30 -14.40 10.63
C ARG A 84 -0.77 -15.77 11.09
N ARG A 85 -1.83 -15.79 11.91
CA ARG A 85 -2.61 -16.99 12.21
C ARG A 85 -3.76 -17.04 11.20
N LYS A 86 -3.67 -17.93 10.21
CA LYS A 86 -4.74 -18.18 9.24
C LYS A 86 -5.77 -19.10 9.89
N ILE A 87 -6.99 -18.61 10.11
CA ILE A 87 -8.06 -19.36 10.79
C ILE A 87 -8.96 -20.02 9.75
N ARG A 88 -9.39 -19.25 8.75
CA ARG A 88 -10.26 -19.75 7.67
C ARG A 88 -10.10 -18.91 6.42
N LEU A 89 -10.09 -19.58 5.27
CA LEU A 89 -10.20 -18.96 3.95
C LEU A 89 -11.06 -19.88 3.08
N ASN A 90 -12.13 -19.32 2.52
CA ASN A 90 -12.96 -19.93 1.49
C ASN A 90 -13.65 -18.79 0.70
N PRO A 91 -14.43 -19.08 -0.36
CA PRO A 91 -15.04 -18.04 -1.17
C PRO A 91 -15.88 -17.02 -0.37
N GLN A 92 -16.55 -17.44 0.70
CA GLN A 92 -17.48 -16.60 1.46
C GLN A 92 -16.87 -15.96 2.70
N GLU A 93 -15.69 -16.37 3.18
CA GLU A 93 -15.08 -15.78 4.36
C GLU A 93 -13.55 -15.91 4.44
N ARG A 94 -12.94 -14.85 4.99
CA ARG A 94 -11.54 -14.83 5.40
C ARG A 94 -11.46 -14.40 6.87
N LEU A 95 -10.95 -15.30 7.70
CA LEU A 95 -10.70 -15.10 9.12
C LEU A 95 -9.21 -15.29 9.42
N SER A 96 -8.58 -14.30 10.02
CA SER A 96 -7.18 -14.41 10.43
C SER A 96 -6.77 -13.35 11.43
N ASP A 97 -5.71 -13.64 12.17
CA ASP A 97 -5.04 -12.66 13.02
C ASP A 97 -3.66 -12.32 12.46
N THR A 98 -3.29 -11.03 12.50
CA THR A 98 -1.91 -10.60 12.28
C THR A 98 -1.22 -10.41 13.62
N LEU A 99 -0.27 -11.30 13.92
CA LEU A 99 0.47 -11.33 15.19
C LEU A 99 1.71 -10.43 15.16
N VAL A 100 2.32 -10.27 13.98
CA VAL A 100 3.43 -9.35 13.76
C VAL A 100 3.18 -8.58 12.48
N CYS A 101 3.21 -7.25 12.59
CA CYS A 101 3.07 -6.31 11.49
C CYS A 101 4.29 -5.37 11.48
N PRO A 102 5.27 -5.56 10.57
CA PRO A 102 6.44 -4.69 10.49
C PRO A 102 6.10 -3.22 10.24
N ILE A 103 5.02 -2.94 9.50
CA ILE A 103 4.52 -1.58 9.24
C ILE A 103 4.09 -0.91 10.56
N ALA A 104 3.25 -1.59 11.35
CA ALA A 104 2.77 -1.06 12.62
C ALA A 104 3.92 -0.90 13.62
N GLN A 105 4.90 -1.80 13.59
CA GLN A 105 6.10 -1.69 14.42
C GLN A 105 6.92 -0.44 14.06
N LEU A 106 7.18 -0.21 12.76
CA LEU A 106 7.90 0.98 12.30
C LEU A 106 7.21 2.27 12.73
N TRP A 107 5.89 2.37 12.58
CA TRP A 107 5.15 3.56 13.02
C TRP A 107 5.16 3.72 14.55
N LYS A 108 5.11 2.63 15.32
CA LYS A 108 5.26 2.70 16.79
C LYS A 108 6.63 3.20 17.20
N ASP A 109 7.68 2.65 16.60
CA ASP A 109 9.07 3.00 16.92
C ASP A 109 9.38 4.45 16.54
N ALA A 110 8.70 4.98 15.51
CA ALA A 110 8.76 6.39 15.14
C ALA A 110 7.92 7.32 16.05
N GLY A 111 7.16 6.79 17.01
CA GLY A 111 6.23 7.59 17.82
C GLY A 111 4.96 8.01 17.08
N GLU A 112 4.70 7.43 15.91
CA GLU A 112 3.67 7.83 14.96
C GLU A 112 2.49 6.86 14.88
N ARG A 113 2.28 6.08 15.95
CA ARG A 113 1.25 5.04 16.01
C ARG A 113 -0.15 5.56 15.66
N GLU A 114 -0.53 6.72 16.18
CA GLU A 114 -1.88 7.27 15.99
C GLU A 114 -2.13 7.68 14.52
N LEU A 115 -1.14 8.26 13.84
CA LEU A 115 -1.23 8.53 12.40
C LEU A 115 -1.19 7.24 11.57
N GLY A 116 -0.41 6.24 12.01
CA GLY A 116 -0.44 4.88 11.45
C GLY A 116 -1.82 4.23 11.52
N ARG A 117 -2.56 4.49 12.60
CA ARG A 117 -3.91 3.95 12.84
C ARG A 117 -4.91 4.38 11.76
N LEU A 118 -4.81 5.62 11.27
CA LEU A 118 -5.68 6.13 10.20
C LEU A 118 -5.63 5.22 8.96
N TYR A 119 -4.44 4.74 8.59
CA TYR A 119 -4.29 3.82 7.46
C TYR A 119 -5.04 2.51 7.71
N CYS A 120 -4.84 1.90 8.88
CA CYS A 120 -5.45 0.63 9.23
C CYS A 120 -6.99 0.69 9.28
N GLU A 121 -7.55 1.81 9.73
CA GLU A 121 -8.99 2.01 9.80
C GLU A 121 -9.64 2.17 8.42
N GLU A 122 -8.94 2.83 7.48
CA GLU A 122 -9.57 3.23 6.22
C GLU A 122 -9.26 2.25 5.07
N PHE A 123 -8.00 1.83 4.95
CA PHE A 123 -7.51 1.12 3.76
C PHE A 123 -8.23 -0.21 3.53
N HIS A 124 -8.36 -1.02 4.59
CA HIS A 124 -8.92 -2.37 4.47
C HIS A 124 -10.39 -2.36 4.07
N HIS A 125 -11.17 -1.42 4.63
CA HIS A 125 -12.57 -1.26 4.26
C HIS A 125 -12.71 -0.78 2.81
N ALA A 126 -11.91 0.21 2.41
CA ALA A 126 -11.95 0.76 1.05
C ALA A 126 -11.50 -0.27 -0.01
N MET A 127 -10.42 -0.99 0.24
CA MET A 127 -9.84 -1.95 -0.71
C MET A 127 -10.70 -3.22 -0.84
N PHE A 128 -11.01 -3.88 0.27
CA PHE A 128 -11.81 -5.11 0.20
C PHE A 128 -13.25 -4.81 -0.20
N GLY A 129 -13.81 -3.67 0.23
CA GLY A 129 -15.16 -3.24 -0.12
C GLY A 129 -15.32 -2.78 -1.56
N SER A 130 -14.27 -2.28 -2.21
CA SER A 130 -14.32 -1.98 -3.65
C SER A 130 -14.12 -3.22 -4.52
N TYR A 131 -13.25 -4.14 -4.10
CA TYR A 131 -13.06 -5.43 -4.76
C TYR A 131 -14.31 -6.33 -4.65
N ALA A 132 -14.89 -6.45 -3.46
CA ALA A 132 -16.08 -7.24 -3.19
C ALA A 132 -17.15 -6.33 -2.55
N LYS A 133 -17.98 -5.70 -3.38
CA LYS A 133 -18.93 -4.62 -3.02
C LYS A 133 -19.85 -4.91 -1.83
N LYS A 134 -20.18 -6.18 -1.58
CA LYS A 134 -21.06 -6.62 -0.49
C LYS A 134 -20.32 -7.35 0.64
N ALA A 135 -18.98 -7.24 0.66
CA ALA A 135 -18.18 -7.76 1.75
C ALA A 135 -18.45 -6.96 3.03
N GLN A 136 -18.56 -7.67 4.14
CA GLN A 136 -18.59 -7.11 5.48
C GLN A 136 -17.18 -7.26 6.05
N ILE A 137 -16.50 -6.13 6.25
CA ILE A 137 -15.14 -6.07 6.77
C ILE A 137 -15.23 -5.72 8.25
N ASN A 138 -14.82 -6.63 9.13
CA ASN A 138 -14.73 -6.38 10.56
C ASN A 138 -13.26 -6.39 10.98
N LEU A 139 -12.87 -5.30 11.64
CA LEU A 139 -11.49 -5.02 12.05
C LEU A 139 -11.49 -4.64 13.54
N ALA A 140 -11.73 -5.64 14.38
CA ALA A 140 -12.04 -5.42 15.80
C ALA A 140 -10.81 -5.02 16.64
N LYS A 141 -9.62 -5.43 16.21
CA LYS A 141 -8.34 -5.12 16.86
C LYS A 141 -7.32 -4.72 15.81
N THR A 142 -6.42 -3.81 16.15
CA THR A 142 -5.28 -3.45 15.28
C THR A 142 -4.02 -3.30 16.10
N LEU A 143 -2.90 -3.76 15.57
CA LEU A 143 -1.61 -3.51 16.23
C LEU A 143 -1.30 -2.02 16.36
N THR A 144 -1.94 -1.13 15.61
CA THR A 144 -1.82 0.34 15.76
C THR A 144 -2.72 0.92 16.86
N GLN A 145 -3.62 0.13 17.46
CA GLN A 145 -4.44 0.55 18.60
C GLN A 145 -3.72 0.29 19.93
N VAL A 146 -3.90 1.20 20.89
CA VAL A 146 -3.37 1.02 22.26
C VAL A 146 -4.05 -0.18 22.91
N ASN A 147 -3.27 -1.03 23.58
CA ASN A 147 -3.71 -2.23 24.30
C ASN A 147 -4.14 -3.42 23.42
N ASP A 148 -4.01 -3.32 22.09
CA ASP A 148 -4.16 -4.46 21.19
C ASP A 148 -2.82 -5.17 20.96
N ASP A 149 -2.86 -6.51 20.94
CA ASP A 149 -1.72 -7.43 20.80
C ASP A 149 -1.69 -8.17 19.46
N TYR A 150 -2.73 -8.04 18.65
CA TYR A 150 -2.81 -8.54 17.26
C TYR A 150 -3.86 -7.74 16.47
N CYS A 151 -3.78 -7.79 15.14
CA CYS A 151 -4.89 -7.33 14.29
C CYS A 151 -5.90 -8.47 14.08
N CYS A 152 -7.18 -8.24 14.31
CA CYS A 152 -8.24 -9.22 14.07
C CYS A 152 -8.97 -8.89 12.76
N PHE A 153 -8.88 -9.75 11.75
CA PHE A 153 -9.58 -9.61 10.48
C PHE A 153 -10.66 -10.67 10.35
N ALA A 154 -11.92 -10.22 10.28
CA ALA A 154 -13.06 -11.07 9.96
C ALA A 154 -13.83 -10.46 8.77
N VAL A 155 -13.62 -11.03 7.59
CA VAL A 155 -14.21 -10.58 6.33
C VAL A 155 -15.21 -11.62 5.84
N TYR A 156 -16.42 -11.19 5.53
CA TYR A 156 -17.51 -12.06 5.08
C TYR A 156 -18.11 -11.57 3.77
N LEU A 157 -18.42 -12.48 2.85
CA LEU A 157 -19.10 -12.23 1.60
C LEU A 157 -20.23 -13.25 1.47
N ARG A 158 -21.47 -12.82 1.73
CA ARG A 158 -22.62 -13.73 1.82
C ARG A 158 -23.44 -13.70 0.53
N PRO A 159 -23.63 -14.84 -0.16
CA PRO A 159 -24.50 -14.94 -1.33
C PRO A 159 -25.94 -14.47 -1.06
N ALA A 160 -26.41 -14.60 0.18
CA ALA A 160 -27.75 -14.13 0.59
C ALA A 160 -27.95 -12.62 0.44
N ASN A 161 -26.88 -11.83 0.38
CA ASN A 161 -26.94 -10.38 0.18
C ASN A 161 -26.92 -9.99 -1.31
N MET A 162 -26.78 -10.96 -2.22
CA MET A 162 -26.52 -10.74 -3.64
C MET A 162 -27.73 -11.09 -4.51
N ASP A 163 -27.85 -10.41 -5.64
CA ASP A 163 -28.74 -10.83 -6.72
C ASP A 163 -28.16 -12.03 -7.51
N GLU A 164 -28.90 -12.51 -8.50
CA GLU A 164 -28.47 -13.66 -9.31
C GLU A 164 -27.18 -13.41 -10.08
N LYS A 165 -27.04 -12.21 -10.68
CA LYS A 165 -25.87 -11.86 -11.48
C LYS A 165 -24.63 -11.78 -10.59
N GLU A 166 -24.73 -11.08 -9.48
CA GLU A 166 -23.64 -10.92 -8.52
C GLU A 166 -23.19 -12.28 -7.95
N ARG A 167 -24.14 -13.18 -7.63
CA ARG A 167 -23.80 -14.53 -7.17
C ARG A 167 -23.03 -15.32 -8.22
N ARG A 168 -23.46 -15.23 -9.48
CA ARG A 168 -22.79 -15.88 -10.61
C ARG A 168 -21.38 -15.33 -10.81
N GLU A 169 -21.17 -14.03 -10.68
CA GLU A 169 -19.85 -13.39 -10.79
C GLU A 169 -18.94 -13.75 -9.60
N ALA A 170 -19.49 -13.88 -8.39
CA ALA A 170 -18.71 -14.09 -7.17
C ALA A 170 -18.42 -15.56 -6.85
N PHE A 171 -19.31 -16.52 -7.17
CA PHE A 171 -19.13 -17.91 -6.73
C PHE A 171 -19.36 -18.93 -7.84
N ALA A 172 -18.46 -19.91 -7.91
CA ALA A 172 -18.55 -21.01 -8.86
C ALA A 172 -19.83 -21.84 -8.70
N GLU A 173 -20.35 -21.99 -7.47
CA GLU A 173 -21.56 -22.77 -7.20
C GLU A 173 -22.83 -22.19 -7.85
N PHE A 174 -22.83 -20.90 -8.19
CA PHE A 174 -23.93 -20.23 -8.91
C PHE A 174 -23.63 -20.00 -10.40
N ASP A 175 -22.52 -20.54 -10.91
CA ASP A 175 -22.17 -20.46 -12.33
C ASP A 175 -21.79 -21.85 -12.89
N PRO A 176 -22.78 -22.65 -13.31
CA PRO A 176 -22.54 -24.02 -13.79
C PRO A 176 -21.59 -24.11 -15.00
N GLU A 177 -21.48 -23.02 -15.76
CA GLU A 177 -20.61 -22.90 -16.94
C GLU A 177 -19.18 -22.51 -16.57
N TYR A 178 -18.93 -22.08 -15.34
CA TYR A 178 -17.62 -21.62 -14.91
C TYR A 178 -16.59 -22.75 -14.93
N ARG A 179 -15.50 -22.54 -15.66
CA ARG A 179 -14.31 -23.39 -15.64
C ARG A 179 -13.08 -22.49 -15.57
N LEU A 180 -12.23 -22.73 -14.59
CA LEU A 180 -10.87 -22.18 -14.59
C LEU A 180 -9.96 -23.18 -15.33
N PRO A 181 -9.09 -22.74 -16.24
CA PRO A 181 -8.14 -23.64 -16.91
C PRO A 181 -7.27 -24.41 -15.90
N GLU A 182 -6.99 -25.69 -16.17
CA GLU A 182 -6.15 -26.51 -15.30
C GLU A 182 -4.70 -25.99 -15.21
N ASP A 183 -4.23 -25.33 -16.27
CA ASP A 183 -2.93 -24.69 -16.40
C ASP A 183 -2.95 -23.20 -16.02
N PHE A 184 -4.00 -22.74 -15.31
CA PHE A 184 -4.11 -21.37 -14.86
C PHE A 184 -2.88 -20.96 -14.03
N THR A 185 -2.26 -19.85 -14.43
CA THR A 185 -1.18 -19.22 -13.69
C THR A 185 -1.55 -17.77 -13.41
N TYR A 186 -1.05 -17.25 -12.29
CA TYR A 186 -1.29 -15.87 -11.89
C TYR A 186 0.05 -15.19 -11.63
N ASP A 187 0.27 -14.08 -12.31
CA ASP A 187 1.49 -13.28 -12.17
C ASP A 187 1.34 -12.31 -10.99
N GLU A 188 1.93 -12.62 -9.83
CA GLU A 188 1.91 -11.70 -8.69
C GLU A 188 2.79 -10.46 -8.90
N GLY A 189 3.61 -10.44 -9.97
CA GLY A 189 4.64 -9.44 -10.18
C GLY A 189 5.82 -9.59 -9.22
N THR A 190 6.68 -8.57 -9.17
CA THR A 190 7.82 -8.55 -8.24
C THR A 190 7.50 -7.76 -6.98
N HIS A 191 8.24 -8.01 -5.89
CA HIS A 191 8.14 -7.18 -4.68
C HIS A 191 8.40 -5.70 -4.97
N ARG A 192 9.38 -5.41 -5.84
CA ARG A 192 9.73 -4.03 -6.21
C ARG A 192 8.58 -3.35 -6.94
N ASP A 193 8.02 -3.99 -7.97
CA ASP A 193 6.91 -3.41 -8.75
C ASP A 193 5.66 -3.22 -7.89
N GLY A 194 5.39 -4.19 -7.00
CA GLY A 194 4.32 -4.08 -6.01
C GLY A 194 4.51 -2.85 -5.12
N PHE A 195 5.65 -2.70 -4.44
CA PHE A 195 5.88 -1.56 -3.54
C PHE A 195 6.04 -0.22 -4.29
N ASN A 196 6.53 -0.22 -5.54
CA ASN A 196 6.53 0.96 -6.42
C ASN A 196 5.10 1.46 -6.65
N MET A 197 4.19 0.55 -7.03
CA MET A 197 2.77 0.83 -7.17
C MET A 197 2.16 1.38 -5.88
N LEU A 198 2.47 0.76 -4.73
CA LEU A 198 1.95 1.24 -3.45
C LEU A 198 2.43 2.67 -3.13
N CYS A 199 3.71 2.98 -3.36
CA CYS A 199 4.27 4.29 -3.06
C CYS A 199 3.70 5.38 -3.97
N ILE A 200 3.66 5.13 -5.27
CA ILE A 200 3.22 6.13 -6.26
C ILE A 200 1.75 6.45 -6.08
N ARG A 201 0.88 5.44 -6.01
CA ARG A 201 -0.56 5.66 -5.91
C ARG A 201 -0.95 6.32 -4.59
N LEU A 202 -0.42 5.84 -3.46
CA LEU A 202 -0.69 6.44 -2.16
C LEU A 202 -0.15 7.86 -2.07
N GLY A 203 1.10 8.07 -2.51
CA GLY A 203 1.73 9.39 -2.56
C GLY A 203 0.95 10.38 -3.41
N TYR A 204 0.52 9.95 -4.61
CA TYR A 204 -0.33 10.74 -5.49
C TYR A 204 -1.63 11.17 -4.80
N TYR A 205 -2.39 10.25 -4.20
CA TYR A 205 -3.65 10.60 -3.54
C TYR A 205 -3.44 11.50 -2.32
N LEU A 206 -2.35 11.32 -1.55
CA LEU A 206 -2.01 12.21 -0.43
C LEU A 206 -1.70 13.63 -0.91
N VAL A 207 -0.87 13.78 -1.94
CA VAL A 207 -0.55 15.09 -2.53
C VAL A 207 -1.78 15.73 -3.15
N ARG A 208 -2.58 14.96 -3.90
CA ARG A 208 -3.81 15.44 -4.51
C ARG A 208 -4.80 15.96 -3.47
N GLN A 209 -5.07 15.18 -2.42
CA GLN A 209 -5.97 15.64 -1.35
C GLN A 209 -5.43 16.86 -0.62
N ALA A 210 -4.11 16.96 -0.43
CA ALA A 210 -3.49 18.14 0.14
C ALA A 210 -3.79 19.39 -0.72
N VAL A 211 -3.52 19.32 -2.02
CA VAL A 211 -3.69 20.47 -2.93
C VAL A 211 -5.16 20.81 -3.15
N GLU A 212 -6.01 19.82 -3.43
CA GLU A 212 -7.41 20.04 -3.80
C GLU A 212 -8.28 20.44 -2.61
N ARG A 213 -8.04 19.88 -1.42
CA ARG A 213 -8.91 20.13 -0.25
C ARG A 213 -8.39 21.19 0.70
N LEU A 214 -7.07 21.33 0.84
CA LEU A 214 -6.47 22.22 1.83
C LEU A 214 -5.81 23.46 1.20
N GLY A 215 -5.86 23.59 -0.13
CA GLY A 215 -5.36 24.73 -0.87
C GLY A 215 -3.86 24.97 -0.64
N ASP A 216 -3.47 26.23 -0.47
CA ASP A 216 -2.06 26.62 -0.33
C ASP A 216 -1.38 26.02 0.91
N ARG A 217 -2.10 25.92 2.04
CA ARG A 217 -1.58 25.28 3.26
C ARG A 217 -1.31 23.80 3.01
N GLY A 218 -2.20 23.13 2.28
CA GLY A 218 -2.01 21.75 1.85
C GLY A 218 -0.84 21.57 0.90
N ARG A 219 -0.71 22.46 -0.10
CA ARG A 219 0.43 22.44 -1.02
C ARG A 219 1.75 22.59 -0.27
N GLN A 220 1.86 23.54 0.65
CA GLN A 220 3.06 23.71 1.48
C GLN A 220 3.35 22.48 2.37
N ALA A 221 2.30 21.87 2.92
CA ALA A 221 2.41 20.64 3.69
C ALA A 221 2.89 19.46 2.82
N ALA A 222 2.36 19.32 1.60
CA ALA A 222 2.79 18.29 0.66
C ALA A 222 4.25 18.49 0.23
N VAL A 223 4.67 19.72 -0.07
CA VAL A 223 6.08 20.07 -0.32
C VAL A 223 6.95 19.60 0.85
N ARG A 224 6.58 19.98 2.09
CA ARG A 224 7.34 19.57 3.28
C ARG A 224 7.39 18.05 3.43
N GLY A 225 6.26 17.37 3.31
CA GLY A 225 6.17 15.92 3.45
C GLY A 225 6.98 15.16 2.41
N LEU A 226 6.99 15.62 1.15
CA LEU A 226 7.79 15.02 0.07
C LEU A 226 9.29 15.22 0.32
N ASN A 227 9.69 16.43 0.71
CA ASN A 227 11.09 16.74 1.04
C ASN A 227 11.59 15.90 2.24
N GLU A 228 10.80 15.81 3.31
CA GLU A 228 11.11 14.97 4.48
C GLU A 228 11.14 13.47 4.15
N THR A 229 10.29 13.03 3.21
CA THR A 229 10.30 11.64 2.72
C THR A 229 11.60 11.36 1.98
N ALA A 230 12.04 12.25 1.08
CA ALA A 230 13.30 12.11 0.35
C ALA A 230 14.50 12.03 1.30
N GLU A 231 14.57 12.91 2.31
CA GLU A 231 15.60 12.89 3.35
C GLU A 231 15.59 11.59 4.17
N SER A 232 14.39 11.15 4.55
CA SER A 232 14.22 9.91 5.32
C SER A 232 14.60 8.68 4.53
N TYR A 233 14.25 8.64 3.23
CA TYR A 233 14.65 7.59 2.30
C TYR A 233 16.17 7.55 2.16
N ALA A 234 16.81 8.69 1.89
CA ALA A 234 18.26 8.75 1.72
C ALA A 234 18.99 8.29 2.99
N GLY A 235 18.63 8.84 4.15
CA GLY A 235 19.21 8.43 5.42
C GLY A 235 18.97 6.95 5.75
N PHE A 236 17.76 6.44 5.47
CA PHE A 236 17.43 5.03 5.66
C PHE A 236 18.28 4.13 4.76
N LEU A 237 18.32 4.39 3.46
CA LEU A 237 19.00 3.55 2.48
C LEU A 237 20.52 3.57 2.67
N VAL A 238 21.11 4.71 3.03
CA VAL A 238 22.53 4.80 3.40
C VAL A 238 22.83 3.88 4.58
N ARG A 239 22.08 3.98 5.69
CA ARG A 239 22.27 3.10 6.86
C ARG A 239 22.10 1.63 6.50
N ARG A 240 21.04 1.29 5.76
CA ARG A 240 20.75 -0.09 5.37
C ARG A 240 21.82 -0.67 4.44
N SER A 241 22.40 0.14 3.56
CA SER A 241 23.49 -0.31 2.70
C SER A 241 24.71 -0.74 3.52
N HIS A 242 25.09 0.02 4.55
CA HIS A 242 26.19 -0.32 5.44
C HIS A 242 25.88 -1.54 6.32
N GLU A 243 24.68 -1.64 6.88
CA GLU A 243 24.24 -2.82 7.66
C GLU A 243 24.22 -4.10 6.82
N MET A 244 24.01 -3.97 5.50
CA MET A 244 24.06 -5.08 4.54
C MET A 244 25.47 -5.30 3.97
N GLY A 245 26.49 -4.61 4.48
CA GLY A 245 27.89 -4.77 4.09
C GLY A 245 28.25 -4.14 2.75
N GLY A 246 27.43 -3.21 2.24
CA GLY A 246 27.60 -2.54 0.96
C GLY A 246 27.68 -1.02 1.07
N ARG A 247 27.38 -0.37 -0.05
CA ARG A 247 27.31 1.08 -0.22
C ARG A 247 25.99 1.44 -0.95
N PRO A 248 25.50 2.67 -0.84
CA PRO A 248 24.23 3.06 -1.44
C PRO A 248 24.40 3.42 -2.92
N ASP A 249 24.92 2.49 -3.74
CA ASP A 249 25.06 2.69 -5.19
C ASP A 249 23.76 2.42 -5.95
N GLU A 250 23.75 2.70 -7.26
CA GLU A 250 22.56 2.58 -8.10
C GLU A 250 21.91 1.19 -8.04
N GLU A 251 22.72 0.13 -8.00
CA GLU A 251 22.22 -1.25 -7.90
C GLU A 251 21.59 -1.50 -6.52
N PHE A 252 22.21 -1.03 -5.43
CA PHE A 252 21.59 -1.10 -4.12
C PHE A 252 20.23 -0.38 -4.09
N ILE A 253 20.14 0.83 -4.65
CA ILE A 253 18.90 1.60 -4.67
C ILE A 253 17.82 0.90 -5.49
N LYS A 254 18.18 0.37 -6.67
CA LYS A 254 17.26 -0.40 -7.51
C LYS A 254 16.64 -1.59 -6.75
N GLU A 255 17.42 -2.30 -5.95
CA GLU A 255 16.97 -3.50 -5.23
C GLU A 255 16.31 -3.22 -3.86
N ASN A 256 16.49 -2.03 -3.28
CA ASN A 256 16.06 -1.72 -1.92
C ASN A 256 15.12 -0.52 -1.78
N CYS A 257 14.95 0.28 -2.83
CA CYS A 257 14.03 1.41 -2.86
C CYS A 257 12.87 1.13 -3.83
N PRO A 258 11.61 1.34 -3.41
CA PRO A 258 10.48 1.14 -4.30
C PRO A 258 10.40 2.23 -5.37
N LEU A 259 10.96 3.42 -5.15
CA LEU A 259 10.97 4.52 -6.11
C LEU A 259 12.36 4.64 -6.74
N SER A 260 12.40 4.85 -8.06
CA SER A 260 13.62 5.02 -8.82
C SER A 260 14.25 6.40 -8.55
N LEU A 261 15.53 6.59 -8.92
CA LEU A 261 16.19 7.90 -8.78
C LEU A 261 15.59 8.95 -9.73
N LYS A 262 15.00 8.52 -10.85
CA LYS A 262 14.34 9.39 -11.83
C LYS A 262 12.89 8.96 -12.00
N MET A 263 11.97 9.92 -11.93
CA MET A 263 10.52 9.66 -12.03
C MET A 263 10.13 8.94 -13.32
N ARG A 264 10.79 9.28 -14.44
CA ARG A 264 10.55 8.64 -15.75
C ARG A 264 10.79 7.14 -15.78
N ASP A 265 11.56 6.60 -14.83
CA ASP A 265 11.86 5.17 -14.75
C ASP A 265 10.75 4.41 -13.98
N ASP A 266 9.83 5.15 -13.33
CA ASP A 266 8.69 4.65 -12.59
C ASP A 266 7.40 4.80 -13.41
N ARG A 267 7.16 3.83 -14.30
CA ARG A 267 6.13 3.86 -15.36
C ARG A 267 4.69 4.11 -14.89
N ILE A 268 4.37 3.87 -13.62
CA ILE A 268 3.02 4.11 -13.07
C ILE A 268 2.65 5.59 -13.14
N TRP A 269 3.63 6.49 -13.16
CA TRP A 269 3.38 7.92 -13.37
C TRP A 269 2.81 8.24 -14.76
N GLU A 270 2.98 7.37 -15.77
CA GLU A 270 2.35 7.53 -17.08
C GLU A 270 0.82 7.61 -16.98
N GLU A 271 0.21 7.02 -15.94
CA GLU A 271 -1.24 7.08 -15.69
C GLU A 271 -1.74 8.45 -15.21
N TYR A 272 -0.87 9.27 -14.63
CA TYR A 272 -1.23 10.56 -14.01
C TYR A 272 -0.79 11.76 -14.86
N GLY A 273 0.03 11.56 -15.89
CA GLY A 273 0.45 12.61 -16.83
C GLY A 273 1.03 13.85 -16.14
N THR A 274 0.62 15.04 -16.59
CA THR A 274 1.06 16.34 -16.05
C THR A 274 0.11 16.88 -14.98
N GLU A 275 -0.53 16.01 -14.20
CA GLU A 275 -1.34 16.47 -13.08
C GLU A 275 -0.46 17.19 -12.05
N ALA A 276 -0.99 18.25 -11.44
CA ALA A 276 -0.23 19.08 -10.50
C ALA A 276 0.35 18.28 -9.31
N ALA A 277 -0.27 17.15 -8.95
CA ALA A 277 0.26 16.26 -7.93
C ALA A 277 1.51 15.51 -8.39
N ALA A 278 1.55 15.05 -9.65
CA ALA A 278 2.69 14.36 -10.24
C ALA A 278 3.88 15.32 -10.41
N GLU A 279 3.65 16.53 -10.93
CA GLU A 279 4.69 17.57 -11.06
C GLU A 279 5.30 17.94 -9.70
N LEU A 280 4.48 18.04 -8.65
CA LEU A 280 4.96 18.32 -7.31
C LEU A 280 5.81 17.17 -6.76
N PHE A 281 5.41 15.92 -7.03
CA PHE A 281 6.15 14.73 -6.62
C PHE A 281 7.51 14.65 -7.33
N GLU A 282 7.56 14.93 -8.64
CA GLU A 282 8.82 15.01 -9.40
C GLU A 282 9.77 16.02 -8.77
N LYS A 283 9.26 17.24 -8.56
CA LYS A 283 10.07 18.36 -8.11
C LYS A 283 10.57 18.22 -6.68
N GLU A 284 9.69 17.81 -5.76
CA GLU A 284 9.97 17.90 -4.32
C GLU A 284 10.44 16.57 -3.71
N PHE A 285 10.11 15.43 -4.34
CA PHE A 285 10.64 14.13 -3.92
C PHE A 285 11.76 13.64 -4.84
N TYR A 286 11.51 13.42 -6.14
CA TYR A 286 12.47 12.74 -7.01
C TYR A 286 13.77 13.53 -7.19
N ASN A 287 13.69 14.82 -7.52
CA ASN A 287 14.88 15.65 -7.71
C ASN A 287 15.71 15.71 -6.42
N ARG A 288 15.06 15.95 -5.28
CA ARG A 288 15.75 15.99 -3.98
C ARG A 288 16.35 14.64 -3.61
N PHE A 289 15.63 13.55 -3.82
CA PHE A 289 16.12 12.21 -3.51
C PHE A 289 17.34 11.86 -4.37
N ALA A 290 17.32 12.19 -5.67
CA ALA A 290 18.46 12.01 -6.54
C ALA A 290 19.68 12.82 -6.08
N ASP A 291 19.49 14.09 -5.70
CA ASP A 291 20.57 14.95 -5.20
C ASP A 291 21.18 14.39 -3.91
N LEU A 292 20.35 13.90 -2.98
CA LEU A 292 20.80 13.32 -1.72
C LEU A 292 21.52 11.97 -1.87
N MET A 293 21.19 11.21 -2.93
CA MET A 293 21.78 9.91 -3.21
C MET A 293 23.00 9.98 -4.14
N THR A 294 23.26 11.14 -4.74
CA THR A 294 24.47 11.36 -5.54
C THR A 294 25.67 11.50 -4.60
N PRO A 295 26.73 10.69 -4.77
CA PRO A 295 27.93 10.83 -3.94
C PRO A 295 28.51 12.24 -4.06
N VAL A 296 28.82 12.88 -2.93
CA VAL A 296 29.66 14.08 -2.96
C VAL A 296 31.07 13.61 -3.30
N GLU A 297 31.61 14.11 -4.42
CA GLU A 297 33.01 13.86 -4.86
C GLU A 297 34.04 14.26 -3.80
#